data_AF-A0A947C3X8-F1
#
_entry.id   AF-A0A947C3X8-F1
#
_cell.length_a   1.000
_cell.length_b   1.000
_cell.length_c   1.000
_cell.angle_alpha   90.00
_cell.angle_beta   90.00
_cell.angle_gamma   90.00
#
_symmetry.space_group_name_H-M   'P 1'
#
loop_
_entity.id
_entity.type
_entity.pdbx_description
1 polymer ?
#
loop_
_entity_poly.entity_id
_entity_poly.type
_entity_poly.pdbx_seq_one_letter_code
_entity_poly.pdbx_strand_id
1 'polypeptide(L)' 'MSPGFFAIHPAEPDAPEEEVILLEQAFLTTTPEAMMSVPTYSKWLEAQDHVPAYQALRRMMQYLQWQRPGIGKDVR' A
#
# COMPACT_ATOMS: atom_id res chain seq x y z
N MET A 1 -9.19 5.40 12.73
CA MET A 1 -10.05 5.26 11.53
C MET A 1 -11.35 5.98 11.76
N SER A 2 -11.94 6.54 10.70
CA SER A 2 -13.24 7.21 10.78
C SER A 2 -14.34 6.20 11.14
N PRO A 3 -15.39 6.61 11.86
CA PRO A 3 -16.57 5.77 12.07
C PRO A 3 -17.17 5.37 10.71
N GLY A 4 -17.25 4.07 10.44
CA GLY A 4 -17.80 3.52 9.20
C GLY A 4 -16.78 3.06 8.15
N PHE A 5 -15.48 3.25 8.36
CA PHE A 5 -14.45 2.78 7.43
C PHE A 5 -14.57 1.28 7.08
N PHE A 6 -14.72 0.42 8.08
CA PHE A 6 -14.85 -1.03 7.87
C PHE A 6 -16.16 -1.46 7.17
N ALA A 7 -17.16 -0.58 7.08
CA ALA A 7 -18.37 -0.86 6.31
C ALA A 7 -18.15 -0.73 4.79
N ILE A 8 -17.14 0.05 4.38
CA ILE A 8 -16.79 0.28 2.97
C ILE A 8 -15.49 -0.41 2.55
N HIS A 9 -14.59 -0.69 3.51
CA HIS A 9 -13.34 -1.42 3.30
C HIS A 9 -13.18 -2.49 4.40
N PRO A 10 -13.79 -3.68 4.25
CA PRO A 10 -13.59 -4.78 5.19
C PRO A 10 -12.12 -5.19 5.21
N ALA A 11 -11.48 -5.11 6.37
CA ALA A 11 -10.09 -5.54 6.56
C ALA A 11 -10.09 -6.85 7.35
N GLU A 12 -10.14 -7.96 6.63
CA GLU A 12 -10.07 -9.31 7.20
C GLU A 12 -8.63 -9.83 7.15
N PRO A 13 -8.17 -10.66 8.12
CA PRO A 13 -6.76 -11.05 8.24
C PRO A 13 -6.14 -11.70 6.99
N ASP A 14 -6.95 -12.46 6.23
CA ASP A 14 -6.51 -13.23 5.07
C ASP A 14 -7.08 -12.70 3.74
N ALA A 15 -7.76 -11.55 3.76
CA ALA A 15 -8.33 -10.96 2.55
C ALA A 15 -7.26 -10.20 1.73
N PRO A 16 -7.45 -10.07 0.41
CA PRO A 16 -6.67 -9.13 -0.39
C PRO A 16 -6.82 -7.70 0.12
N GLU A 17 -5.74 -6.94 0.02
CA GLU A 17 -5.63 -5.58 0.57
C GLU A 17 -4.93 -4.68 -0.45
N GLU A 18 -5.13 -3.37 -0.32
CA GLU A 18 -4.55 -2.39 -1.24
C GLU A 18 -3.02 -2.29 -1.08
N GLU A 19 -2.31 -2.01 -2.17
CA GLU A 19 -0.85 -1.86 -2.15
C GLU A 19 -0.39 -0.62 -1.35
N VAL A 20 -1.31 0.29 -1.03
CA VAL A 20 -1.01 1.51 -0.28
C VAL A 20 -0.37 1.22 1.08
N ILE A 21 -0.67 0.06 1.69
CA ILE A 21 -0.05 -0.39 2.94
C ILE A 21 1.45 -0.64 2.76
N LEU A 22 1.87 -1.16 1.60
CA LEU A 22 3.28 -1.33 1.29
C LEU A 22 3.93 0.02 0.92
N LEU A 23 3.20 0.88 0.21
CA LEU A 23 3.69 2.23 -0.14
C LEU A 23 3.87 3.14 1.09
N GLU A 24 3.19 2.88 2.21
CA GLU A 24 3.42 3.60 3.48
C GLU A 24 4.88 3.56 3.92
N GLN A 25 5.61 2.47 3.63
CA GLN A 25 7.04 2.35 3.94
C GLN A 25 7.92 3.40 3.23
N ALA A 26 7.41 3.99 2.14
CA ALA A 26 8.10 5.02 1.36
C ALA A 26 7.60 6.45 1.65
N PHE A 27 6.57 6.61 2.50
CA PHE A 27 5.90 7.89 2.78
C PHE A 27 5.37 8.63 1.54
N LEU A 28 5.19 7.90 0.43
CA LEU A 28 4.67 8.38 -0.84
C LEU A 28 3.36 7.66 -1.16
N THR A 29 2.32 7.98 -0.40
CA THR A 29 0.98 7.37 -0.49
C THR A 29 -0.09 8.36 -0.05
N THR A 30 -1.31 8.22 -0.57
CA THR A 30 -2.45 9.06 -0.20
C THR A 30 -3.12 8.62 1.11
N THR A 31 -2.64 7.57 1.78
CA THR A 31 -3.25 7.10 3.05
C THR A 31 -3.39 8.21 4.12
N PRO A 32 -2.39 9.07 4.37
CA PRO A 32 -2.51 10.13 5.37
C PRO A 32 -3.62 11.14 5.06
N GLU A 33 -3.80 11.53 3.80
CA GLU A 33 -4.84 12.49 3.40
C GLU A 33 -6.24 11.87 3.36
N ALA A 34 -6.35 10.55 3.16
CA ALA A 34 -7.61 9.83 3.27
C ALA A 34 -8.10 9.74 4.73
N MET A 35 -7.18 9.77 5.71
CA MET A 35 -7.52 9.61 7.13
C MET A 35 -7.54 10.91 7.93
N MET A 36 -6.83 11.94 7.48
CA MET A 36 -6.59 13.17 8.24
C MET A 36 -6.59 14.39 7.33
N SER A 37 -6.88 15.57 7.91
CA SER A 37 -6.72 16.84 7.19
C SER A 37 -5.24 17.25 7.17
N VAL A 38 -4.52 16.86 6.13
CA VAL A 38 -3.07 17.12 5.95
C VAL A 38 -2.75 17.82 4.62
N PRO A 39 -3.36 18.99 4.32
CA PRO A 39 -3.28 19.63 3.00
C PRO A 39 -1.86 20.01 2.55
N THR A 40 -0.95 20.26 3.49
CA THR A 40 0.46 20.53 3.18
C THR A 40 1.21 19.27 2.74
N TYR A 41 0.88 18.09 3.29
CA TYR A 41 1.40 16.81 2.85
C TYR A 41 0.86 16.44 1.47
N SER A 42 -0.45 16.56 1.25
CA SER A 42 -1.10 16.31 -0.04
C SER A 42 -0.45 17.09 -1.18
N LYS A 43 -0.30 18.40 -1.00
CA LYS A 43 0.34 19.27 -2.01
C LYS A 43 1.81 18.91 -2.23
N TRP A 44 2.53 18.51 -1.19
CA TRP A 44 3.90 18.03 -1.33
C TRP A 44 3.95 16.73 -2.12
N LEU A 45 3.09 15.76 -1.79
CA LEU A 45 3.01 14.43 -2.43
C LEU A 45 2.77 14.52 -3.93
N GLU A 46 1.86 15.41 -4.36
CA GLU A 46 1.55 15.67 -5.77
C GLU A 46 2.76 16.11 -6.59
N ALA A 47 3.75 16.74 -5.96
CA ALA A 47 4.95 17.26 -6.63
C ALA A 47 6.14 16.28 -6.60
N GLN A 48 6.02 15.12 -5.95
CA GLN A 48 7.14 14.18 -5.82
C GLN A 48 7.33 13.30 -7.06
N ASP A 49 8.52 12.74 -7.21
CA ASP A 49 8.77 11.60 -8.09
C ASP A 49 8.40 10.31 -7.35
N HIS A 50 7.44 9.56 -7.89
CA HIS A 50 6.93 8.32 -7.28
C HIS A 50 7.71 7.07 -7.74
N VAL A 51 8.60 7.19 -8.73
CA VAL A 51 9.36 6.05 -9.27
C VAL A 51 10.12 5.27 -8.17
N PRO A 52 10.81 5.90 -7.20
CA PRO A 52 11.49 5.16 -6.14
C PRO A 52 10.54 4.33 -5.25
N ALA A 53 9.35 4.86 -4.95
CA ALA A 53 8.33 4.14 -4.18
C ALA A 53 7.81 2.91 -4.92
N TYR A 54 7.50 3.05 -6.22
CA TYR A 54 7.07 1.92 -7.05
C TYR A 54 8.17 0.87 -7.24
N GLN A 55 9.45 1.27 -7.28
CA GLN A 55 10.57 0.32 -7.27
C GLN A 55 10.70 -0.45 -5.95
N ALA A 56 10.43 0.20 -4.81
CA ALA A 56 10.35 -0.47 -3.52
C ALA A 56 9.15 -1.42 -3.46
N LEU A 57 7.97 -0.97 -3.90
CA LEU A 57 6.75 -1.79 -4.01
C LEU A 57 7.00 -3.04 -4.85
N ARG A 58 7.60 -2.89 -6.04
CA ARG A 58 7.96 -4.02 -6.89
C ARG A 58 8.83 -5.05 -6.15
N ARG A 59 9.83 -4.61 -5.39
CA ARG A 59 10.71 -5.50 -4.61
C ARG A 59 9.94 -6.22 -3.50
N MET A 60 9.06 -5.53 -2.78
CA MET A 60 8.20 -6.13 -1.75
C MET A 60 7.25 -7.16 -2.36
N MET A 61 6.62 -6.85 -3.50
CA MET A 61 5.76 -7.79 -4.20
C MET A 61 6.51 -9.03 -4.71
N GLN A 62 7.73 -8.85 -5.25
CA GLN A 62 8.59 -9.96 -5.65
C GLN A 62 8.98 -10.85 -4.45
N TYR A 63 9.21 -10.25 -3.28
CA TYR A 63 9.47 -10.99 -2.05
C TYR A 63 8.26 -11.81 -1.60
N LEU A 64 7.06 -11.24 -1.62
CA LEU A 64 5.81 -11.98 -1.31
C LEU A 64 5.58 -13.12 -2.30
N GLN A 65 5.79 -12.87 -3.59
CA GLN A 65 5.70 -13.91 -4.63
C GLN A 65 6.78 -14.99 -4.47
N TRP A 66 7.97 -14.65 -3.97
CA TRP A 66 8.99 -15.66 -3.68
C TRP A 66 8.54 -16.57 -2.53
N GLN A 67 7.93 -16.03 -1.48
CA GLN A 67 7.40 -16.83 -0.36
C GLN A 67 6.18 -17.67 -0.77
N ARG A 68 5.33 -17.14 -1.66
CA ARG A 68 4.11 -17.79 -2.15
C ARG A 68 3.94 -17.52 -3.66
N PRO A 69 4.53 -18.34 -4.54
CA PRO A 69 4.59 -18.08 -5.99
C PRO A 69 3.26 -18.22 -6.74
N GLY A 70 2.20 -18.58 -6.03
CA GLY A 70 0.85 -18.77 -6.56
C GLY A 70 0.47 -20.24 -6.67
N ILE A 71 -0.82 -20.49 -6.95
CA ILE A 71 -1.38 -21.83 -7.06
C ILE A 71 -0.63 -22.63 -8.14
N GLY A 72 -0.18 -23.84 -7.79
CA GLY A 72 0.51 -24.75 -8.71
C GLY A 72 1.97 -24.41 -8.99
N LYS A 73 2.61 -23.53 -8.20
CA LYS A 73 4.04 -23.25 -8.30
C LYS A 73 4.76 -23.63 -7.01
N ASP A 74 5.87 -24.34 -7.13
CA ASP A 74 6.72 -24.69 -6.00
C ASP A 74 7.56 -23.48 -5.56
N VAL A 75 7.75 -23.35 -4.25
CA VAL A 75 8.74 -22.44 -3.68
C VAL A 75 10.12 -23.01 -4.05
N ARG A 76 10.91 -22.25 -4.79
CA ARG A 76 12.28 -22.63 -5.16
C ARG A 76 13.24 -22.44 -4.00
#